data_AF-A0AAV2BBC6-F1
#
_entry.id   AF-A0AAV2BBC6-F1
#
_cell.length_a   1.000
_cell.length_b   1.000
_cell.length_c   1.000
_cell.angle_alpha   90.00
_cell.angle_beta   90.00
_cell.angle_gamma   90.00
#
_symmetry.space_group_name_H-M   'P 1'
#
loop_
_entity.id
_entity.type
_entity.pdbx_description
1 polymer ?
#
loop_
_entity_poly.entity_id
_entity_poly.type
_entity_poly.pdbx_seq_one_letter_code
_entity_poly.pdbx_strand_id
1 'polypeptide(L)'
;MEQIQEIICDEENKEISDVVMGCIGELDLASLVETAKECYPTMEGTSKEEMKEYYCSSTAEELENNDECAKVKLEEAGKAEETKDMMKQIETCVKDKLEESK
;
A
#
# COMPACT_ATOMS: atom_id res chain seq x y z
N MET A 1 0.21 8.90 7.92
CA MET A 1 1.17 8.43 6.91
C MET A 1 2.55 8.14 7.48
N GLU A 2 3.09 9.00 8.35
CA GLU A 2 4.43 8.84 8.93
C GLU A 2 4.69 7.46 9.57
N GLN A 3 3.76 6.91 10.35
CA GLN A 3 3.93 5.59 10.98
C GLN A 3 3.99 4.43 9.97
N ILE A 4 3.21 4.49 8.88
CA ILE A 4 3.23 3.46 7.83
C ILE A 4 4.55 3.56 7.06
N GLN A 5 4.98 4.78 6.76
CA GLN A 5 6.25 5.02 6.10
C GLN A 5 7.43 4.52 6.94
N GLU A 6 7.42 4.75 8.26
CA GLU A 6 8.42 4.22 9.20
C GLU A 6 8.43 2.68 9.20
N ILE A 7 7.27 2.03 9.23
CA ILE A 7 7.19 0.56 9.16
C ILE A 7 7.75 0.02 7.84
N ILE A 8 7.48 0.68 6.72
CA ILE A 8 7.89 0.22 5.39
C ILE A 8 9.38 0.48 5.14
N CYS A 9 9.90 1.63 5.57
CA CYS A 9 11.18 2.17 5.14
C CYS A 9 12.30 2.00 6.16
N ASP A 10 11.99 1.78 7.43
CA ASP A 10 13.00 1.53 8.45
C ASP A 10 13.57 0.10 8.33
N GLU A 11 14.89 -0.02 8.33
CA GLU A 11 15.60 -1.30 8.32
C GLU A 11 15.34 -2.10 9.61
N GLU A 12 15.07 -1.45 10.75
CA GLU A 12 14.68 -2.13 11.99
C GLU A 12 13.33 -2.85 11.84
N ASN A 13 12.47 -2.36 10.95
CA ASN A 13 11.17 -2.94 10.63
C ASN A 13 11.21 -3.85 9.41
N LYS A 14 12.37 -4.20 8.87
CA LYS A 14 12.50 -4.94 7.60
C LYS A 14 11.68 -6.21 7.52
N GLU A 15 11.63 -7.00 8.60
CA GLU A 15 10.81 -8.22 8.65
C GLU A 15 9.32 -7.92 8.49
N ILE A 16 8.83 -6.90 9.21
CA ILE A 16 7.43 -6.46 9.14
C ILE A 16 7.14 -5.83 7.77
N SER A 17 8.06 -4.99 7.26
CA SER A 17 8.00 -4.38 5.93
C SER A 17 7.88 -5.42 4.83
N ASP A 18 8.71 -6.47 4.85
CA ASP A 18 8.71 -7.53 3.85
C ASP A 18 7.42 -8.37 3.92
N VAL A 19 6.87 -8.60 5.13
CA VAL A 19 5.55 -9.25 5.30
C VAL A 19 4.43 -8.39 4.72
N VAL A 20 4.37 -7.11 5.08
CA VAL A 20 3.34 -6.17 4.58
C VAL A 20 3.41 -6.07 3.05
N MET A 21 4.59 -5.85 2.50
CA MET A 21 4.80 -5.75 1.06
C MET A 21 4.54 -7.07 0.32
N GLY A 22 4.85 -8.21 0.95
CA GLY A 22 4.48 -9.52 0.45
C GLY A 22 2.96 -9.69 0.33
N CYS A 23 2.22 -9.32 1.39
CA CYS A 23 0.75 -9.38 1.38
C CYS A 23 0.12 -8.46 0.34
N ILE A 24 0.66 -7.25 0.15
CA ILE A 24 0.22 -6.33 -0.91
C ILE A 24 0.46 -6.95 -2.29
N GLY A 25 1.61 -7.59 -2.50
CA GLY A 25 1.95 -8.25 -3.77
C GLY A 25 1.11 -9.50 -4.10
N GLU A 26 0.41 -10.08 -3.11
CA GLU A 26 -0.53 -11.19 -3.32
C GLU A 26 -1.92 -10.72 -3.77
N LEU A 27 -2.22 -9.42 -3.65
CA LEU A 27 -3.51 -8.87 -4.07
C LEU A 27 -3.59 -8.65 -5.58
N ASP A 28 -4.80 -8.84 -6.12
CA ASP A 28 -5.12 -8.39 -7.47
C ASP A 28 -5.43 -6.88 -7.46
N LEU A 29 -4.42 -6.07 -7.76
CA LEU A 29 -4.54 -4.61 -7.84
C LEU A 29 -4.98 -4.13 -9.22
N ALA A 30 -5.33 -5.02 -10.17
CA ALA A 30 -5.66 -4.64 -11.54
C ALA A 30 -6.80 -3.62 -11.63
N SER A 31 -7.79 -3.73 -10.74
CA SER A 31 -8.92 -2.80 -10.66
C SER A 31 -8.52 -1.40 -10.18
N LEU A 32 -7.36 -1.24 -9.54
CA LEU A 32 -6.89 0.00 -8.96
C LEU A 32 -5.78 0.68 -9.78
N VAL A 33 -5.24 0.02 -10.81
CA VAL A 33 -4.14 0.54 -11.62
C VAL A 33 -4.43 1.92 -12.22
N GLU A 34 -5.67 2.18 -12.65
CA GLU A 34 -6.03 3.51 -13.17
C GLU A 34 -5.97 4.58 -12.09
N THR A 35 -6.54 4.31 -10.91
CA THR A 35 -6.43 5.20 -9.75
C THR A 35 -4.98 5.38 -9.32
N ALA A 36 -4.19 4.31 -9.33
CA ALA A 36 -2.77 4.35 -8.97
C ALA A 36 -1.99 5.29 -9.91
N LYS A 37 -2.23 5.20 -11.22
CA LYS A 37 -1.59 6.08 -12.21
C LYS A 37 -2.00 7.55 -12.09
N GLU A 38 -3.26 7.80 -11.75
CA GLU A 38 -3.75 9.18 -11.60
C GLU A 38 -3.28 9.85 -10.31
N CYS A 39 -3.23 9.09 -9.20
CA CYS A 39 -2.97 9.65 -7.88
C CYS A 39 -1.53 9.45 -7.39
N TYR A 40 -0.77 8.52 -7.95
CA TYR A 40 0.63 8.26 -7.60
C TYR A 40 1.51 8.40 -8.86
N PRO A 41 1.60 9.60 -9.46
CA PRO A 41 2.14 9.80 -10.80
C PRO A 41 3.64 9.49 -10.95
N THR A 42 4.40 9.50 -9.85
CA THR A 42 5.82 9.13 -9.81
C THR A 42 6.04 7.65 -9.51
N MET A 43 4.99 6.87 -9.30
CA MET A 43 5.07 5.42 -9.11
C MET A 43 5.22 4.75 -10.48
N GLU A 44 6.39 4.17 -10.75
CA GLU A 44 6.71 3.57 -12.05
C GLU A 44 5.98 2.23 -12.30
N GLY A 45 5.56 1.55 -11.23
CA GLY A 45 4.82 0.29 -11.30
C GLY A 45 4.23 -0.15 -9.95
N THR A 46 3.51 -1.26 -9.97
CA THR A 46 2.77 -1.79 -8.82
C THR A 46 3.41 -3.04 -8.22
N SER A 47 4.68 -3.32 -8.52
CA SER A 47 5.40 -4.40 -7.84
C SER A 47 5.73 -4.01 -6.40
N LYS A 48 5.96 -5.00 -5.54
CA LYS A 48 6.33 -4.78 -4.15
C LYS A 48 7.58 -3.89 -4.00
N GLU A 49 8.57 -4.06 -4.88
CA GLU A 49 9.80 -3.27 -4.83
C GLU A 49 9.55 -1.81 -5.25
N GLU A 50 8.81 -1.60 -6.34
CA GLU A 50 8.48 -0.25 -6.82
C GLU A 50 7.60 0.51 -5.83
N MET A 51 6.62 -0.16 -5.22
CA MET A 51 5.77 0.45 -4.18
C MET A 51 6.60 0.81 -2.94
N LYS A 52 7.50 -0.06 -2.50
CA LYS A 52 8.40 0.23 -1.37
C LYS A 52 9.31 1.42 -1.69
N GLU A 53 9.95 1.42 -2.86
CA GLU A 53 10.81 2.53 -3.30
C GLU A 53 10.04 3.86 -3.30
N TYR A 54 8.84 3.86 -3.88
CA TYR A 54 7.97 5.02 -3.91
C TYR A 54 7.62 5.56 -2.51
N TYR A 55 7.20 4.69 -1.59
CA TYR A 55 6.89 5.09 -0.22
C TYR A 55 8.10 5.64 0.52
N CYS A 56 9.30 5.15 0.22
CA CYS A 56 10.54 5.59 0.90
C CYS A 56 11.20 6.80 0.25
N SER A 57 10.91 7.09 -1.01
CA SER A 57 11.41 8.28 -1.72
C SER A 57 10.49 9.50 -1.59
N SER A 58 9.21 9.29 -1.28
CA SER A 58 8.21 10.36 -1.18
C SER A 58 8.20 11.00 0.21
N THR A 59 7.85 12.27 0.29
CA THR A 59 7.60 12.94 1.59
C THR A 59 6.25 12.49 2.18
N ALA A 60 6.10 12.61 3.50
CA ALA A 60 4.83 12.31 4.17
C ALA A 60 3.65 13.15 3.62
N GLU A 61 3.91 14.41 3.25
CA GLU A 61 2.93 15.31 2.64
C GLU A 61 2.52 14.84 1.24
N GLU A 62 3.47 14.42 0.40
CA GLU A 62 3.15 13.85 -0.93
C GLU A 62 2.30 12.59 -0.80
N LEU A 63 2.67 11.68 0.12
CA LEU A 63 1.91 10.47 0.37
C LEU A 63 0.48 10.76 0.86
N GLU A 64 0.31 11.73 1.75
CA GLU A 64 -1.02 12.14 2.24
C GLU A 64 -1.88 12.73 1.11
N ASN A 65 -1.31 13.60 0.28
CA ASN A 65 -2.01 14.17 -0.88
C ASN A 65 -2.42 13.10 -1.90
N ASN A 66 -1.55 12.14 -2.16
CA ASN A 66 -1.79 11.07 -3.12
C ASN A 66 -2.84 10.08 -2.61
N ASP A 67 -2.82 9.76 -1.30
CA ASP A 67 -3.86 8.95 -0.66
C ASP A 67 -5.22 9.66 -0.63
N GLU A 68 -5.26 10.99 -0.44
CA GLU A 68 -6.50 11.75 -0.54
C GLU A 68 -7.07 11.69 -1.97
N CYS A 69 -6.23 11.87 -2.99
CA CYS A 69 -6.63 11.69 -4.38
C CYS A 69 -7.21 10.28 -4.61
N ALA A 70 -6.51 9.24 -4.17
CA ALA A 70 -6.91 7.86 -4.37
C ALA A 70 -8.26 7.59 -3.71
N LYS A 71 -8.46 8.08 -2.49
CA LYS A 71 -9.72 7.97 -1.75
C LYS A 71 -10.89 8.60 -2.53
N VAL A 72 -10.73 9.84 -3.00
CA VAL A 72 -11.79 10.53 -3.77
C VAL A 72 -12.13 9.76 -5.02
N LYS A 73 -11.12 9.30 -5.78
CA LYS A 73 -11.33 8.54 -7.02
C LYS A 73 -12.01 7.20 -6.79
N LEU A 74 -11.67 6.51 -5.70
CA LEU A 74 -12.30 5.24 -5.34
C LEU A 74 -13.75 5.43 -4.89
N GLU A 75 -14.05 6.53 -4.19
CA GLU A 75 -15.42 6.90 -3.85
C GLU A 75 -16.23 7.23 -5.11
N GLU A 76 -15.69 8.02 -6.04
CA GLU A 76 -16.32 8.36 -7.32
C GLU A 76 -16.56 7.12 -8.20
N ALA A 77 -15.63 6.16 -8.19
CA ALA A 77 -15.74 4.90 -8.92
C ALA A 77 -16.68 3.88 -8.24
N GLY A 78 -17.22 4.17 -7.06
CA GLY A 78 -18.03 3.23 -6.28
C GLY A 78 -17.26 2.03 -5.73
N LYS A 79 -15.93 2.13 -5.62
CA LYS A 79 -15.01 1.06 -5.18
C LYS A 79 -14.65 1.11 -3.69
N ALA A 80 -15.37 1.92 -2.91
CA ALA A 80 -15.11 2.06 -1.47
C ALA A 80 -15.25 0.73 -0.71
N GLU A 81 -16.20 -0.13 -1.09
CA GLU A 81 -16.40 -1.44 -0.46
C GLU A 81 -15.27 -2.42 -0.83
N GLU A 82 -14.87 -2.44 -2.10
CA GLU A 82 -13.76 -3.27 -2.62
C GLU A 82 -12.43 -2.89 -1.94
N THR A 83 -12.18 -1.60 -1.77
CA THR A 83 -10.99 -1.09 -1.08
C THR A 83 -10.96 -1.52 0.39
N LYS A 84 -12.11 -1.49 1.08
CA LYS A 84 -12.20 -1.98 2.46
C LYS A 84 -11.96 -3.48 2.54
N ASP A 85 -12.45 -4.25 1.57
CA ASP A 85 -12.23 -5.69 1.54
C ASP A 85 -10.75 -6.02 1.33
N MET A 86 -10.09 -5.33 0.39
CA MET A 86 -8.65 -5.44 0.21
C MET A 86 -7.87 -5.11 1.49
N MET A 87 -8.19 -4.01 2.18
CA MET A 87 -7.50 -3.64 3.42
C MET A 87 -7.64 -4.72 4.50
N LYS A 88 -8.81 -5.36 4.59
CA LYS A 88 -9.01 -6.52 5.47
C LYS A 88 -8.17 -7.72 5.04
N GLN A 89 -8.07 -7.99 3.74
CA GLN A 89 -7.22 -9.07 3.23
C GLN A 89 -5.74 -8.85 3.57
N ILE A 90 -5.24 -7.61 3.45
CA ILE A 90 -3.88 -7.25 3.88
C ILE A 90 -3.72 -7.48 5.37
N GLU A 91 -4.66 -6.97 6.18
CA GLU A 91 -4.61 -7.10 7.64
C GLU A 91 -4.59 -8.58 8.08
N THR A 92 -5.44 -9.41 7.46
CA THR A 92 -5.46 -10.86 7.70
C THR A 92 -4.15 -11.51 7.28
N CYS A 93 -3.68 -11.25 6.07
CA CYS A 93 -2.43 -11.82 5.57
C CYS A 93 -1.22 -11.47 6.46
N VAL A 94 -1.12 -10.21 6.91
CA VAL A 94 -0.05 -9.76 7.79
C VAL A 94 -0.12 -10.46 9.14
N LYS A 95 -1.32 -10.59 9.71
CA LYS A 95 -1.52 -11.30 10.99
C LYS A 95 -1.10 -12.76 10.87
N ASP A 96 -1.58 -13.46 9.84
CA ASP A 96 -1.29 -14.89 9.64
C ASP A 96 0.22 -15.12 9.50
N LYS A 97 0.92 -14.35 8.66
CA LYS A 97 2.37 -14.49 8.46
C LYS A 97 3.19 -14.14 9.71
N LEU A 98 2.76 -13.15 10.51
CA LEU A 98 3.42 -12.79 11.76
C LEU A 98 3.16 -13.81 12.89
N GLU A 99 2.02 -14.51 12.87
CA GLU A 99 1.73 -15.61 13.80
C GLU A 99 2.47 -16.89 13.44
N GLU A 100 2.67 -17.17 12.15
CA GLU A 100 3.47 -18.31 11.66
C GLU A 100 4.99 -18.14 11.90
N SER A 101 5.46 -16.91 12.14
CA SER A 101 6.87 -16.58 12.40
C SER A 101 7.28 -16.72 13.88
N LYS A 102 6.37 -17.15 14.76
CA LYS A 102 6.59 -17.40 16.21
C LYS A 102 6.78 -18.88 16.52
#